data_AF-A0A813W117-F1
#
_entry.id   AF-A0A813W117-F1
#
_cell.length_a   1.000
_cell.length_b   1.000
_cell.length_c   1.000
_cell.angle_alpha   90.00
_cell.angle_beta   90.00
_cell.angle_gamma   90.00
#
_symmetry.space_group_name_H-M   'P 1'
#
loop_
_entity.id
_entity.type
_entity.pdbx_description
1 polymer ?
#
loop_
_entity_poly.entity_id
_entity_poly.type
_entity_poly.pdbx_seq_one_letter_code
_entity_poly.pdbx_strand_id
1 'polypeptide(L)'
;MAAYCIYNFLPPVSSDLDLLFHDFEKETCHDYKTFATLWKHHKFEYFFKIADIQPNSFRFFLDDSMTVAAAYLCEPWRLPIRIGALYCLFTLYISQIEEPKIKIRLPLESWNDLISMMEVIDQTQNDGKIMFLKMIADNAFSISATRHEVRFYIDKFRVI
;
A
#
# COMPACT_ATOMS: atom_id res chain seq x y z
N MET A 1 21.22 6.88 -1.43
CA MET A 1 21.69 5.47 -1.35
C MET A 1 21.39 4.78 0.00
N ALA A 2 20.62 5.37 0.94
CA ALA A 2 20.32 4.72 2.23
C ALA A 2 18.87 4.19 2.37
N ALA A 3 17.97 4.48 1.42
CA ALA A 3 16.58 4.01 1.47
C ALA A 3 16.35 2.63 0.81
N TYR A 4 17.37 2.10 0.11
CA TYR A 4 17.22 0.94 -0.78
C TYR A 4 17.23 -0.44 -0.11
N CYS A 5 17.49 -0.52 1.21
CA CYS A 5 17.70 -1.80 1.89
C CYS A 5 16.52 -2.29 2.77
N ILE A 6 15.37 -1.61 2.80
CA ILE A 6 14.38 -1.86 3.86
C ILE A 6 13.15 -2.67 3.41
N TYR A 7 12.92 -2.89 2.11
CA TYR A 7 11.70 -3.55 1.59
C TYR A 7 11.93 -4.71 0.60
N ASN A 8 13.07 -5.40 0.68
CA ASN A 8 13.42 -6.53 -0.20
C ASN A 8 12.62 -7.83 0.03
N PHE A 9 11.38 -7.74 0.52
CA PHE A 9 10.53 -8.92 0.67
C PHE A 9 9.83 -9.30 -0.64
N LEU A 10 9.60 -8.32 -1.53
CA LEU A 10 9.04 -8.52 -2.87
C LEU A 10 9.65 -7.52 -3.90
N PRO A 11 10.90 -7.71 -4.35
CA PRO A 11 11.54 -6.82 -5.32
C PRO A 11 10.73 -6.55 -6.60
N PRO A 12 9.97 -7.52 -7.15
CA PRO A 12 9.09 -7.26 -8.30
C PRO A 12 7.97 -6.25 -7.97
N VAL A 13 7.28 -6.41 -6.83
CA VAL A 13 6.17 -5.53 -6.44
C VAL A 13 6.65 -4.10 -6.19
N SER A 14 7.80 -3.93 -5.52
CA SER A 14 8.37 -2.59 -5.34
C SER A 14 8.66 -1.93 -6.68
N SER A 15 9.23 -2.67 -7.63
CA SER A 15 9.56 -2.14 -8.96
C SER A 15 8.31 -1.76 -9.76
N ASP A 16 7.25 -2.57 -9.70
CA ASP A 16 5.98 -2.28 -10.35
C ASP A 16 5.29 -1.04 -9.74
N LEU A 17 5.36 -0.90 -8.40
CA LEU A 17 4.83 0.27 -7.69
C LEU A 17 5.65 1.53 -7.97
N ASP A 18 6.98 1.42 -8.06
CA ASP A 18 7.86 2.52 -8.45
C ASP A 18 7.48 3.06 -9.83
N LEU A 19 7.26 2.17 -10.81
CA LEU A 19 6.82 2.55 -12.15
C LEU A 19 5.43 3.21 -12.13
N LEU A 20 4.47 2.59 -11.45
CA LEU A 20 3.11 3.12 -11.32
C LEU A 20 3.09 4.53 -10.72
N PHE A 21 3.80 4.74 -9.62
CA PHE A 21 3.83 6.03 -8.93
C PHE A 21 4.65 7.07 -9.68
N HIS A 22 5.72 6.66 -10.37
CA HIS A 22 6.49 7.56 -11.22
C HIS A 22 5.68 8.08 -12.40
N ASP A 23 4.87 7.24 -13.04
CA ASP A 23 3.99 7.68 -14.12
C ASP A 23 2.83 8.51 -13.58
N PHE A 24 2.28 8.18 -12.41
CA PHE A 24 1.27 9.01 -11.74
C PHE A 24 1.79 10.41 -11.36
N GLU A 25 3.05 10.54 -10.94
CA GLU A 25 3.67 11.85 -10.64
C GLU A 25 3.75 12.76 -11.88
N LYS A 26 3.82 12.20 -13.09
CA LYS A 26 3.88 12.97 -14.35
C LYS A 26 2.52 13.46 -14.82
N GLU A 27 1.44 12.91 -14.29
CA GLU A 27 0.09 13.30 -14.67
C GLU A 27 -0.24 14.71 -14.19
N THR A 28 -1.09 15.40 -14.94
CA THR A 28 -1.53 16.75 -14.58
C THR A 28 -2.59 16.73 -13.48
N CYS A 29 -3.37 15.65 -13.41
CA CYS A 29 -4.47 15.45 -12.46
C CYS A 29 -4.18 14.27 -11.54
N HIS A 30 -4.17 14.51 -10.23
CA HIS A 30 -3.88 13.51 -9.20
C HIS A 30 -5.15 12.98 -8.51
N ASP A 31 -6.25 12.87 -9.26
CA ASP A 31 -7.49 12.27 -8.79
C ASP A 31 -7.45 10.73 -8.84
N TYR A 32 -8.44 10.08 -8.24
CA TYR A 32 -8.47 8.62 -8.22
C TYR A 32 -8.77 8.02 -9.60
N LYS A 33 -9.45 8.75 -10.48
CA LYS A 33 -9.80 8.26 -11.81
C LYS A 33 -8.55 8.12 -12.69
N THR A 34 -7.65 9.09 -12.63
CA THR A 34 -6.33 9.04 -13.28
C THR A 34 -5.53 7.87 -12.72
N PHE A 35 -5.46 7.75 -11.39
CA PHE A 35 -4.79 6.62 -10.75
C PHE A 35 -5.35 5.26 -11.22
N ALA A 36 -6.68 5.10 -11.24
CA ALA A 36 -7.33 3.86 -11.67
C ALA A 36 -7.06 3.52 -13.15
N THR A 37 -6.83 4.53 -13.99
CA THR A 37 -6.45 4.34 -15.40
C THR A 37 -5.03 3.79 -15.50
N LEU A 38 -4.09 4.36 -14.75
CA LEU A 38 -2.71 3.86 -14.66
C LEU A 38 -2.65 2.48 -14.02
N TRP A 39 -3.41 2.23 -12.95
CA TRP A 39 -3.52 0.91 -12.31
C TRP A 39 -3.84 -0.19 -13.33
N LYS A 40 -4.78 0.07 -14.24
CA LYS A 40 -5.13 -0.86 -15.33
C LYS A 40 -4.04 -0.94 -16.40
N HIS A 41 -3.44 0.20 -16.77
CA HIS A 41 -2.33 0.26 -17.73
C HIS A 41 -1.15 -0.62 -17.28
N HIS A 42 -0.77 -0.53 -16.01
CA HIS A 42 0.28 -1.34 -15.38
C HIS A 42 -0.18 -2.77 -15.01
N LYS A 43 -1.40 -3.17 -15.41
CA LYS A 43 -1.93 -4.53 -15.22
C LYS A 43 -2.06 -4.95 -13.75
N PHE A 44 -2.20 -4.02 -12.81
CA PHE A 44 -2.47 -4.35 -11.41
C PHE A 44 -3.88 -4.94 -11.19
N GLU A 45 -4.78 -4.90 -12.19
CA GLU A 45 -6.04 -5.64 -12.15
C GLU A 45 -5.86 -7.18 -12.07
N TYR A 46 -4.68 -7.68 -12.46
CA TYR A 46 -4.35 -9.10 -12.35
C TYR A 46 -3.95 -9.50 -10.93
N PHE A 47 -3.71 -8.54 -10.04
CA PHE A 47 -3.24 -8.75 -8.67
C PHE A 47 -4.12 -9.76 -7.91
N PHE A 48 -5.44 -9.64 -8.03
CA PHE A 48 -6.39 -10.49 -7.32
C PHE A 48 -6.74 -11.81 -8.02
N LYS A 49 -6.28 -12.05 -9.26
CA LYS A 49 -6.63 -13.28 -10.01
C LYS A 49 -6.05 -14.56 -9.40
N ILE A 50 -4.99 -14.44 -8.60
CA ILE A 50 -4.36 -15.58 -7.92
C ILE A 50 -5.04 -15.95 -6.60
N ALA A 51 -5.90 -15.06 -6.06
CA ALA A 51 -6.57 -15.24 -4.78
C ALA A 51 -7.41 -16.54 -4.75
N ASP A 52 -8.06 -16.87 -5.86
CA ASP A 52 -8.89 -18.06 -6.00
C ASP A 52 -8.08 -19.37 -6.10
N ILE A 53 -6.79 -19.29 -6.48
CA ILE A 53 -5.94 -20.46 -6.74
C ILE A 53 -5.12 -20.82 -5.50
N GLN A 54 -4.57 -19.83 -4.81
CA GLN A 54 -3.70 -20.03 -3.64
C GLN A 54 -4.00 -19.01 -2.53
N PRO A 55 -5.11 -19.17 -1.78
CA PRO A 55 -5.59 -18.15 -0.85
C PRO A 55 -4.59 -17.84 0.28
N ASN A 56 -3.96 -18.85 0.88
CA ASN A 56 -2.98 -18.62 1.95
C ASN A 56 -1.72 -17.88 1.45
N SER A 57 -1.19 -18.27 0.29
CA SER A 57 -0.03 -17.60 -0.32
C SER A 57 -0.38 -16.17 -0.75
N PHE A 58 -1.59 -15.98 -1.28
CA PHE A 58 -2.09 -14.67 -1.68
C PHE A 58 -2.24 -13.74 -0.47
N ARG A 59 -2.74 -14.23 0.66
CA ARG A 59 -2.85 -13.45 1.90
C ARG A 59 -1.50 -12.85 2.31
N PHE A 60 -0.44 -13.66 2.36
CA PHE A 60 0.90 -13.17 2.68
C PHE A 60 1.42 -12.19 1.63
N PHE A 61 1.21 -12.50 0.35
CA PHE A 61 1.63 -11.63 -0.75
C PHE A 61 0.93 -10.25 -0.72
N LEU A 62 -0.37 -10.22 -0.45
CA LEU A 62 -1.16 -9.01 -0.32
C LEU A 62 -0.72 -8.18 0.89
N ASP A 63 -0.50 -8.84 2.03
CA ASP A 63 0.00 -8.22 3.25
C ASP A 63 1.38 -7.56 3.05
N ASP A 64 2.29 -8.26 2.35
CA ASP A 64 3.60 -7.74 1.98
C ASP A 64 3.49 -6.59 0.97
N SER A 65 2.60 -6.70 -0.02
CA SER A 65 2.38 -5.66 -1.02
C SER A 65 1.81 -4.37 -0.41
N MET A 66 0.87 -4.48 0.55
CA MET A 66 0.39 -3.33 1.31
C MET A 66 1.50 -2.74 2.17
N THR A 67 2.37 -3.56 2.76
CA THR A 67 3.53 -3.09 3.52
C THR A 67 4.51 -2.30 2.63
N VAL A 68 4.77 -2.77 1.40
CA VAL A 68 5.59 -2.05 0.41
C VAL A 68 4.92 -0.75 -0.02
N ALA A 69 3.63 -0.76 -0.35
CA ALA A 69 2.89 0.45 -0.73
C ALA A 69 2.85 1.49 0.40
N ALA A 70 2.69 1.07 1.65
CA ALA A 70 2.71 1.92 2.83
C ALA A 70 4.03 2.68 3.01
N ALA A 71 5.16 2.15 2.52
CA ALA A 71 6.44 2.84 2.56
C ALA A 71 6.46 4.15 1.76
N TYR A 72 5.58 4.29 0.76
CA TYR A 72 5.48 5.47 -0.08
C TYR A 72 4.61 6.59 0.53
N LEU A 73 3.93 6.34 1.66
CA LEU A 73 3.11 7.34 2.34
C LEU A 73 3.92 8.40 3.09
N CYS A 74 5.21 8.17 3.33
CA CYS A 74 6.04 9.00 4.20
C CYS A 74 7.12 9.74 3.40
N GLU A 75 7.82 10.68 4.04
CA GLU A 75 9.01 11.29 3.43
C GLU A 75 10.09 10.22 3.10
N PRO A 76 10.90 10.40 2.03
CA PRO A 76 11.14 11.63 1.26
C PRO A 76 10.26 11.80 0.01
N TRP A 77 9.17 11.03 -0.12
CA TRP A 77 8.38 11.03 -1.35
C TRP A 77 7.56 12.32 -1.52
N ARG A 78 7.41 12.77 -2.76
CA ARG A 78 6.60 13.96 -3.08
C ARG A 78 5.11 13.67 -2.92
N LEU A 79 4.32 14.73 -2.72
CA LEU A 79 2.88 14.62 -2.49
C LEU A 79 2.13 13.79 -3.56
N PRO A 80 2.39 13.92 -4.88
CA PRO A 80 1.79 13.03 -5.88
C PRO A 80 1.99 11.54 -5.62
N ILE A 81 3.22 11.13 -5.34
CA ILE A 81 3.58 9.73 -5.05
C ILE A 81 2.86 9.27 -3.78
N ARG A 82 2.83 10.10 -2.74
CA ARG A 82 2.15 9.79 -1.48
C ARG A 82 0.64 9.63 -1.68
N ILE A 83 0.01 10.49 -2.50
CA ILE A 83 -1.40 10.37 -2.90
C ILE A 83 -1.63 9.06 -3.67
N GLY A 84 -0.76 8.74 -4.63
CA GLY A 84 -0.83 7.48 -5.38
C GLY A 84 -0.73 6.26 -4.45
N ALA A 85 0.14 6.30 -3.45
CA ALA A 85 0.27 5.26 -2.44
C ALA A 85 -0.99 5.11 -1.58
N LEU A 86 -1.65 6.22 -1.21
CA LEU A 86 -2.93 6.19 -0.51
C LEU A 86 -4.02 5.50 -1.36
N TYR A 87 -4.09 5.84 -2.64
CA TYR A 87 -5.04 5.20 -3.58
C TYR A 87 -4.73 3.72 -3.82
N CYS A 88 -3.45 3.36 -3.87
CA CYS A 88 -3.01 1.98 -3.99
C CYS A 88 -3.46 1.17 -2.77
N LEU A 89 -3.18 1.65 -1.55
CA LEU A 89 -3.59 1.00 -0.31
C LEU A 89 -5.11 0.89 -0.20
N PHE A 90 -5.83 1.95 -0.54
CA PHE A 90 -7.29 1.92 -0.59
C PHE A 90 -7.78 0.81 -1.53
N THR A 91 -7.31 0.81 -2.79
CA THR A 91 -7.66 -0.19 -3.81
C THR A 91 -7.36 -1.61 -3.33
N LEU A 92 -6.17 -1.84 -2.76
CA LEU A 92 -5.76 -3.14 -2.22
C LEU A 92 -6.66 -3.58 -1.05
N TYR A 93 -7.02 -2.67 -0.15
CA TYR A 93 -7.85 -2.97 1.03
C TYR A 93 -9.32 -3.23 0.68
N ILE A 94 -9.92 -2.42 -0.18
CA ILE A 94 -11.35 -2.60 -0.52
C ILE A 94 -11.58 -3.84 -1.37
N SER A 95 -10.59 -4.25 -2.17
CA SER A 95 -10.68 -5.39 -3.10
C SER A 95 -10.44 -6.74 -2.44
N GLN A 96 -10.11 -6.78 -1.14
CA GLN A 96 -9.94 -8.03 -0.41
C GLN A 96 -11.27 -8.78 -0.31
N ILE A 97 -11.21 -10.09 -0.59
CA ILE A 97 -12.34 -11.02 -0.48
C ILE A 97 -12.35 -11.68 0.92
N GLU A 98 -11.22 -11.66 1.61
CA GLU A 98 -11.02 -12.34 2.89
C GLU A 98 -11.73 -11.64 4.05
N GLU A 99 -12.33 -12.43 4.96
CA GLU A 99 -12.91 -11.95 6.21
C GLU A 99 -12.31 -12.74 7.40
N PRO A 100 -11.68 -12.06 8.39
CA PRO A 100 -11.47 -10.62 8.45
C PRO A 100 -10.40 -10.14 7.45
N LYS A 101 -10.62 -8.95 6.89
CA LYS A 101 -9.67 -8.26 6.01
C LYS A 101 -8.30 -8.09 6.69
N ILE A 102 -7.24 -8.23 5.89
CA ILE A 102 -5.88 -7.90 6.29
C ILE A 102 -5.79 -6.40 6.49
N LYS A 103 -5.34 -5.99 7.68
CA LYS A 103 -5.14 -4.59 8.02
C LYS A 103 -3.85 -4.05 7.41
N ILE A 104 -3.87 -2.79 7.02
CA ILE A 104 -2.70 -2.03 6.60
C ILE A 104 -1.85 -1.74 7.83
N ARG A 105 -0.66 -2.33 7.89
CA ARG A 105 0.29 -2.06 8.97
C ARG A 105 1.02 -0.75 8.74
N LEU A 106 1.05 0.09 9.76
CA LEU A 106 1.78 1.35 9.74
C LEU A 106 2.54 1.56 11.05
N PRO A 107 3.82 1.95 10.99
CA PRO A 107 4.54 2.44 12.16
C PRO A 107 3.88 3.71 12.70
N LEU A 108 3.95 3.93 14.02
CA LEU A 108 3.38 5.13 14.64
C LEU A 108 3.90 6.44 14.03
N GLU A 109 5.18 6.50 13.66
CA GLU A 109 5.76 7.67 12.98
C GLU A 109 5.09 7.92 11.62
N SER A 110 4.97 6.87 10.82
CA SER A 110 4.29 6.91 9.51
C SER A 110 2.81 7.28 9.61
N TRP A 111 2.17 6.92 10.73
CA TRP A 111 0.80 7.34 11.00
C TRP A 111 0.70 8.86 11.17
N ASN A 112 1.59 9.47 11.95
CA ASN A 112 1.60 10.92 12.14
C ASN A 112 1.89 11.67 10.82
N ASP A 113 2.80 11.14 9.99
CA ASP A 113 3.08 11.67 8.66
C ASP A 113 1.86 11.60 7.73
N LEU A 114 1.09 10.50 7.81
CA LEU A 114 -0.14 10.33 7.06
C LEU A 114 -1.22 11.33 7.49
N ILE A 115 -1.40 11.56 8.80
CA ILE A 115 -2.33 12.57 9.31
C ILE A 115 -1.95 13.96 8.81
N SER A 116 -0.66 14.31 8.89
CA SER A 116 -0.14 15.61 8.40
C SER A 116 -0.37 15.78 6.90
N MET A 117 -0.19 14.71 6.12
CA MET A 117 -0.52 14.69 4.69
C MET A 117 -2.02 14.91 4.43
N MET A 118 -2.92 14.38 5.27
CA MET A 118 -4.35 14.57 5.11
C MET A 118 -4.76 16.04 5.29
N GLU A 119 -4.09 16.78 6.16
CA GLU A 119 -4.33 18.22 6.35
C GLU A 119 -4.00 19.01 5.07
N VAL A 120 -2.96 18.61 4.35
CA VAL A 120 -2.58 19.20 3.05
C VAL A 120 -3.60 18.81 1.97
N ILE A 121 -3.98 17.54 1.90
CA ILE A 121 -4.95 17.04 0.91
C ILE A 121 -6.32 17.69 1.06
N ASP A 122 -6.75 17.98 2.28
CA ASP A 122 -8.04 18.64 2.56
C ASP A 122 -8.18 19.98 1.84
N GLN A 123 -7.07 20.68 1.62
CA GLN A 123 -7.04 21.96 0.93
C GLN A 123 -7.15 21.81 -0.60
N THR A 124 -7.00 20.60 -1.14
CA THR A 124 -6.86 20.34 -2.59
C THR A 124 -8.10 19.73 -3.26
N GLN A 125 -9.22 19.54 -2.53
CA GLN A 125 -10.44 18.87 -3.04
C GLN A 125 -10.20 17.50 -3.69
N ASN A 126 -9.19 16.78 -3.22
CA ASN A 126 -8.76 15.51 -3.78
C ASN A 126 -9.51 14.33 -3.12
N ASP A 127 -9.81 13.27 -3.89
CA ASP A 127 -10.56 12.08 -3.43
C ASP A 127 -9.91 11.35 -2.24
N GLY A 128 -8.60 11.57 -2.02
CA GLY A 128 -7.79 10.92 -1.00
C GLY A 128 -8.38 11.04 0.41
N LYS A 129 -8.95 12.19 0.77
CA LYS A 129 -9.55 12.37 2.10
C LYS A 129 -10.75 11.44 2.31
N ILE A 130 -11.62 11.30 1.31
CA ILE A 130 -12.80 10.42 1.40
C ILE A 130 -12.37 8.97 1.55
N MET A 131 -11.36 8.54 0.78
CA MET A 131 -10.82 7.19 0.84
C MET A 131 -10.15 6.90 2.17
N PHE A 132 -9.37 7.85 2.70
CA PHE A 132 -8.78 7.75 4.02
C PHE A 132 -9.85 7.60 5.09
N LEU A 133 -10.86 8.47 5.12
CA LEU A 133 -11.97 8.39 6.07
C LEU A 133 -12.73 7.06 5.99
N LYS A 134 -12.92 6.52 4.78
CA LYS A 134 -13.50 5.19 4.60
C LYS A 134 -12.64 4.10 5.22
N MET A 135 -11.32 4.13 5.05
CA MET A 135 -10.40 3.17 5.68
C MET A 135 -10.39 3.31 7.22
N ILE A 136 -10.51 4.53 7.77
CA ILE A 136 -10.68 4.74 9.21
C ILE A 136 -11.97 4.11 9.72
N ALA A 137 -13.08 4.37 9.05
CA ALA A 137 -14.39 3.83 9.42
C ALA A 137 -14.41 2.29 9.40
N ASP A 138 -13.67 1.68 8.46
CA ASP A 138 -13.55 0.23 8.33
C ASP A 138 -12.47 -0.38 9.26
N ASN A 139 -11.85 0.42 10.14
CA ASN A 139 -10.76 0.00 11.04
C ASN A 139 -9.61 -0.70 10.29
N ALA A 140 -9.27 -0.17 9.11
CA ALA A 140 -8.33 -0.77 8.16
C ALA A 140 -6.88 -0.78 8.63
N PHE A 141 -6.50 0.04 9.61
CA PHE A 141 -5.12 0.23 10.01
C PHE A 141 -4.75 -0.56 11.28
N SER A 142 -3.53 -1.07 11.31
CA SER A 142 -2.89 -1.67 12.48
C SER A 142 -1.62 -0.91 12.79
N ILE A 143 -1.63 -0.11 13.86
CA ILE A 143 -0.49 0.72 14.24
C ILE A 143 0.54 -0.14 14.99
N SER A 144 1.77 -0.19 14.50
CA SER A 144 2.88 -0.92 15.12
C SER A 144 3.88 0.02 15.79
N ALA A 145 4.52 -0.46 16.86
CA ALA A 145 5.57 0.29 17.56
C ALA A 145 6.87 0.40 16.73
N THR A 146 7.10 -0.53 15.79
CA THR A 146 8.33 -0.60 14.99
C THR A 146 8.02 -0.67 13.49
N ARG A 147 8.97 -0.18 12.67
CA ARG A 147 8.95 -0.27 11.19
C ARG A 147 9.20 -1.69 10.67
N HIS A 148 9.77 -2.56 11.48
CA HIS A 148 10.00 -3.96 11.14
C HIS A 148 9.01 -4.86 11.85
N GLU A 149 8.45 -5.82 11.11
CA GLU A 149 7.85 -6.99 11.72
C GLU A 149 8.94 -7.91 12.24
N VAL A 150 8.78 -8.37 13.48
CA VAL A 150 9.43 -9.62 13.93
C VAL A 150 8.55 -10.75 13.44
N ARG A 151 8.66 -11.13 12.16
CA ARG A 151 8.05 -12.38 11.67
C ARG A 151 8.91 -13.53 12.16
N PHE A 152 8.40 -14.27 13.15
CA PHE A 152 8.95 -15.58 13.47
C PHE A 152 8.65 -16.51 12.30
N TYR A 153 9.63 -16.71 11.43
CA TYR A 153 9.63 -17.87 10.57
C TYR A 153 9.73 -19.08 11.48
N ILE A 154 8.59 -19.73 11.74
CA ILE A 154 8.64 -21.14 12.13
C ILE A 154 9.15 -21.83 10.87
N ASP A 155 10.47 -22.00 10.78
CA ASP A 155 11.06 -23.01 9.92
C ASP A 155 10.30 -24.29 10.24
N LYS A 156 9.39 -24.69 9.35
CA LYS A 156 8.88 -26.05 9.35
C LYS A 156 10.11 -26.90 9.07
N PHE A 157 10.72 -27.37 10.15
CA PHE A 157 11.74 -28.38 10.16
C PHE A 157 11.37 -29.42 9.10
N ARG A 158 12.32 -29.66 8.20
CA ARG A 158 12.45 -30.90 7.45
C ARG A 158 11.95 -32.05 8.33
N VAL A 159 10.78 -32.60 7.99
CA VAL A 159 10.45 -33.95 8.40
C VAL A 159 10.90 -34.82 7.23
N ILE A 160 11.86 -35.66 7.55
CA ILE A 160 12.51 -36.70 6.76
C ILE A 160 11.45 -37.64 6.18
#